data_AF-A0A936DWI6-F1
#
_entry.id   AF-A0A936DWI6-F1
#
_cell.length_a   1.000
_cell.length_b   1.000
_cell.length_c   1.000
_cell.angle_alpha   90.00
_cell.angle_beta   90.00
_cell.angle_gamma   90.00
#
_symmetry.space_group_name_H-M   'P 1'
#
loop_
_entity.id
_entity.type
_entity.pdbx_description
1 polymer ?
#
loop_
_entity_poly.entity_id
_entity_poly.type
_entity_poly.pdbx_seq_one_letter_code
_entity_poly.pdbx_strand_id
1 'polypeptide(L)'
;MNLLQAVILGIIQGLTEFIPVSSSGHLIVAEKLMGLDKVMSAEQITAFVAVMQLGTLIAVIVYFLGDILTISIGFISGNYKFLRGLRDNSSRKASRLGWMIILGTIPIGIIGILAKKIIEGNLTKNLYLIGISMIVWAVILFIAEQVGNRRRELEHVGTREALIIGSFQVFALIPGSSRSGTTIAGALFAGLSREAAARFSFLLSIPAIAASGILELKEALALLNGTSMFNLAVATLISGIVGYLSIAFLINYLRRHTTYLFIFYRLLAGVAIIVFAYKNI
;
A
#
# COMPACT_ATOMS: atom_id res chain seq x y z
N MET A 1 -1.80 -6.37 24.39
CA MET A 1 -2.95 -6.48 23.45
C MET A 1 -3.62 -7.84 23.62
N ASN A 2 -4.96 -7.91 23.59
CA ASN A 2 -5.72 -9.15 23.61
C ASN A 2 -6.07 -9.65 22.19
N LEU A 3 -6.61 -10.87 22.09
CA LEU A 3 -6.92 -11.49 20.79
C LEU A 3 -7.98 -10.73 19.99
N LEU A 4 -9.01 -10.18 20.65
CA LEU A 4 -10.07 -9.41 19.98
C LEU A 4 -9.50 -8.14 19.33
N GLN A 5 -8.62 -7.42 20.04
CA GLN A 5 -7.92 -6.24 19.51
C GLN A 5 -7.08 -6.63 18.28
N ALA A 6 -6.40 -7.77 18.32
CA ALA A 6 -5.60 -8.28 17.20
C ALA A 6 -6.48 -8.57 15.96
N VAL A 7 -7.63 -9.21 16.15
CA VAL A 7 -8.61 -9.48 15.08
C VAL A 7 -9.14 -8.16 14.48
N ILE A 8 -9.47 -7.18 15.33
CA ILE A 8 -9.95 -5.87 14.86
C ILE A 8 -8.87 -5.15 14.03
N LEU A 9 -7.62 -5.11 14.50
CA LEU A 9 -6.52 -4.52 13.72
C LEU A 9 -6.33 -5.25 12.39
N GLY A 10 -6.39 -6.59 12.40
CA GLY A 10 -6.30 -7.40 11.18
C GLY A 10 -7.40 -7.06 10.17
N ILE A 11 -8.65 -6.89 10.62
CA ILE A 11 -9.77 -6.49 9.77
C ILE A 11 -9.52 -5.08 9.21
N ILE A 12 -9.16 -4.11 10.06
CA ILE A 12 -8.91 -2.73 9.65
C ILE A 12 -7.80 -2.69 8.60
N GLN A 13 -6.67 -3.35 8.86
CA GLN A 13 -5.55 -3.44 7.94
C GLN A 13 -5.98 -4.04 6.61
N GLY A 14 -6.65 -5.20 6.63
CA GLY A 14 -7.13 -5.86 5.41
C GLY A 14 -8.07 -4.98 4.58
N LEU A 15 -9.02 -4.30 5.21
CA LEU A 15 -9.99 -3.42 4.53
C LEU A 15 -9.32 -2.20 3.91
N THR A 16 -8.35 -1.60 4.59
CA THR A 16 -7.88 -0.24 4.30
C THR A 16 -6.53 -0.18 3.60
N GLU A 17 -5.80 -1.30 3.49
CA GLU A 17 -4.49 -1.34 2.86
C GLU A 17 -4.56 -1.06 1.35
N PHE A 18 -5.53 -1.68 0.67
CA PHE A 18 -5.66 -1.61 -0.78
C PHE A 18 -6.67 -0.56 -1.24
N ILE A 19 -7.74 -0.35 -0.46
CA ILE A 19 -8.71 0.72 -0.72
C ILE A 19 -8.02 2.07 -0.46
N PRO A 20 -8.20 3.09 -1.32
CA PRO A 20 -7.42 4.35 -1.26
C PRO A 20 -7.86 5.30 -0.13
N VAL A 21 -7.98 4.78 1.10
CA VAL A 21 -8.52 5.46 2.29
C VAL A 21 -7.52 5.58 3.46
N SER A 22 -6.30 5.07 3.29
CA SER A 22 -5.18 5.13 4.26
C SER A 22 -5.30 4.20 5.46
N SER A 23 -4.67 3.02 5.39
CA SER A 23 -4.58 2.07 6.51
C SER A 23 -3.92 2.67 7.76
N SER A 24 -2.82 3.40 7.59
CA SER A 24 -2.13 4.06 8.72
C SER A 24 -3.02 5.02 9.51
N GLY A 25 -3.95 5.71 8.85
CA GLY A 25 -4.87 6.63 9.53
C GLY A 25 -5.95 5.91 10.34
N HIS A 26 -6.42 4.76 9.85
CA HIS A 26 -7.41 3.97 10.55
C HIS A 26 -6.80 3.18 11.71
N LEU A 27 -5.61 2.60 11.49
CA LEU A 27 -4.90 1.84 12.50
C LEU A 27 -4.50 2.72 13.69
N ILE A 28 -3.92 3.89 13.47
CA ILE A 28 -3.49 4.76 14.58
C ILE A 28 -4.67 5.21 15.45
N VAL A 29 -5.84 5.47 14.85
CA VAL A 29 -7.06 5.79 15.60
C VAL A 29 -7.53 4.58 16.39
N ALA A 30 -7.58 3.40 15.75
CA ALA A 30 -8.02 2.18 16.40
C ALA A 30 -7.09 1.79 17.58
N GLU A 31 -5.78 1.87 17.39
CA GLU A 31 -4.78 1.64 18.44
C GLU A 31 -5.01 2.54 19.65
N LYS A 32 -5.24 3.83 19.42
CA LYS A 32 -5.46 4.83 20.47
C LYS A 32 -6.79 4.61 21.19
N LEU A 33 -7.87 4.32 20.46
CA LEU A 33 -9.18 3.98 21.03
C LEU A 33 -9.15 2.68 21.85
N MET A 34 -8.32 1.72 21.45
CA MET A 34 -8.12 0.46 22.18
C MET A 34 -7.07 0.58 23.29
N GLY A 35 -6.45 1.75 23.47
CA GLY A 35 -5.44 2.03 24.50
C GLY A 35 -4.16 1.20 24.35
N LEU A 36 -3.76 0.86 23.12
CA LEU A 36 -2.59 0.03 22.86
C LEU A 36 -1.28 0.72 23.23
N ASP A 37 -1.24 2.05 23.13
CA ASP A 37 -0.17 2.92 23.59
C ASP A 37 0.12 2.83 25.10
N LYS A 38 -0.84 2.32 25.89
CA LYS A 38 -0.69 2.12 27.33
C LYS A 38 -0.13 0.74 27.71
N VAL A 39 -0.17 -0.22 26.78
CA VAL A 39 0.16 -1.63 27.05
C VAL A 39 1.29 -2.17 26.19
N MET A 40 1.71 -1.43 25.16
CA MET A 40 2.81 -1.78 24.26
C MET A 40 3.68 -0.55 24.03
N SER A 41 5.00 -0.77 23.88
CA SER A 41 5.89 0.31 23.47
C SER A 41 5.60 0.74 22.03
N ALA A 42 6.00 1.96 21.68
CA ALA A 42 5.90 2.47 20.32
C ALA A 42 6.55 1.55 19.28
N GLU A 43 7.70 0.96 19.61
CA GLU A 43 8.43 0.02 18.74
C GLU A 43 7.66 -1.29 18.56
N GLN A 44 7.06 -1.81 19.65
CA GLN A 44 6.23 -3.01 19.58
C GLN A 44 4.99 -2.80 18.70
N ILE A 45 4.35 -1.62 18.76
CA ILE A 45 3.21 -1.30 17.91
C ILE A 45 3.64 -1.19 16.44
N THR A 46 4.73 -0.47 16.15
CA THR A 46 5.28 -0.36 14.79
C THR A 46 5.56 -1.73 14.19
N ALA A 47 6.32 -2.57 14.91
CA ALA A 47 6.66 -3.92 14.46
C ALA A 47 5.41 -4.79 14.27
N PHE A 48 4.43 -4.70 15.18
CA PHE A 48 3.15 -5.40 15.06
C PHE A 48 2.40 -5.02 13.78
N VAL A 49 2.25 -3.73 13.52
CA VAL A 49 1.53 -3.21 12.35
C VAL A 49 2.24 -3.59 11.05
N ALA A 50 3.56 -3.46 11.00
CA ALA A 50 4.34 -3.79 9.82
C ALA A 50 4.32 -5.29 9.51
N VAL A 51 4.39 -6.16 10.52
CA VAL A 51 4.28 -7.62 10.29
C VAL A 51 2.85 -8.02 9.94
N MET A 52 1.84 -7.40 10.54
CA MET A 52 0.45 -7.61 10.15
C MET A 52 0.24 -7.30 8.66
N GLN A 53 0.90 -6.26 8.13
CA GLN A 53 0.86 -5.91 6.70
C GLN A 53 1.41 -7.01 5.77
N LEU A 54 2.26 -7.93 6.27
CA LEU A 54 2.67 -9.11 5.49
C LEU A 54 1.49 -10.02 5.14
N GLY A 55 0.42 -10.03 5.94
CA GLY A 55 -0.81 -10.75 5.62
C GLY A 55 -1.45 -10.19 4.35
N THR A 56 -1.60 -8.86 4.27
CA THR A 56 -2.05 -8.18 3.05
C THR A 56 -1.09 -8.36 1.87
N LEU A 57 0.22 -8.46 2.10
CA LEU A 57 1.20 -8.80 1.05
C LEU A 57 0.93 -10.20 0.48
N ILE A 58 0.69 -11.19 1.33
CA ILE A 58 0.34 -12.54 0.88
C ILE A 58 -0.97 -12.50 0.08
N ALA A 59 -1.95 -11.71 0.52
CA ALA A 59 -3.22 -11.56 -0.20
C ALA A 59 -3.04 -11.06 -1.63
N VAL A 60 -2.21 -10.03 -1.85
CA VAL A 60 -1.94 -9.52 -3.20
C VAL A 60 -1.15 -10.52 -4.04
N ILE A 61 -0.20 -11.26 -3.44
CA ILE A 61 0.55 -12.31 -4.14
C ILE A 61 -0.39 -13.43 -4.59
N VAL A 62 -1.28 -13.90 -3.71
CA VAL A 62 -2.23 -14.97 -4.01
C VAL A 62 -3.25 -14.50 -5.06
N TYR A 63 -3.81 -13.30 -4.92
CA TYR A 63 -4.78 -12.76 -5.88
C TYR A 63 -4.18 -12.61 -7.28
N PHE A 64 -2.95 -12.10 -7.38
CA PHE A 64 -2.26 -11.89 -8.65
C PHE A 64 -1.27 -13.00 -9.01
N LEU A 65 -1.40 -14.21 -8.45
CA LEU A 65 -0.40 -15.27 -8.62
C LEU A 65 -0.13 -15.57 -10.11
N GLY A 66 -1.19 -15.68 -10.92
CA GLY A 66 -1.06 -15.89 -12.36
C GLY A 66 -0.34 -14.74 -13.08
N ASP A 67 -0.65 -13.49 -12.73
CA ASP A 67 0.02 -12.31 -13.30
C ASP A 67 1.50 -12.26 -12.87
N ILE A 68 1.78 -12.52 -11.59
CA ILE A 68 3.13 -12.52 -11.03
C ILE A 68 3.99 -13.61 -11.67
N LEU A 69 3.45 -14.83 -11.83
CA LEU A 69 4.14 -15.91 -12.53
C LEU A 69 4.41 -15.54 -13.98
N THR A 70 3.43 -14.97 -14.68
CA THR A 70 3.57 -14.53 -16.08
C THR A 70 4.64 -13.44 -16.21
N ILE A 71 4.62 -12.43 -15.34
CA ILE A 71 5.61 -11.36 -15.30
C ILE A 71 7.00 -11.91 -14.96
N SER A 72 7.11 -12.80 -13.97
CA SER A 72 8.39 -13.34 -13.50
C SER A 72 9.03 -14.25 -14.55
N ILE A 73 8.25 -15.18 -15.13
CA ILE A 73 8.71 -16.06 -16.21
C ILE A 73 9.05 -15.22 -17.45
N GLY A 74 8.22 -14.24 -17.80
CA GLY A 74 8.46 -13.29 -18.90
C GLY A 74 9.72 -12.48 -18.71
N PHE A 75 9.98 -12.01 -17.48
CA PHE A 75 11.19 -11.28 -17.12
C PHE A 75 12.43 -12.17 -17.27
N ILE A 76 12.45 -13.37 -16.68
CA ILE A 76 13.61 -14.27 -16.74
C ILE A 76 13.85 -14.73 -18.18
N SER A 77 12.84 -15.27 -18.85
CA SER A 77 12.97 -15.81 -20.21
C SER A 77 13.27 -14.72 -21.24
N GLY A 78 12.65 -13.54 -21.12
CA GLY A 78 12.88 -12.41 -22.01
C GLY A 78 14.28 -11.84 -21.90
N ASN A 79 14.79 -11.63 -20.68
CA ASN A 79 16.17 -11.16 -20.48
C ASN A 79 17.19 -12.23 -20.88
N TYR A 80 16.93 -13.52 -20.62
CA TYR A 80 17.81 -14.61 -21.06
C TYR A 80 17.92 -14.73 -22.58
N LYS A 81 16.79 -14.69 -23.30
CA LYS A 81 16.78 -14.69 -24.78
C LYS A 81 17.50 -13.45 -25.34
N PHE A 82 17.29 -12.28 -24.74
CA PHE A 82 17.99 -11.05 -25.12
C PHE A 82 19.51 -11.18 -24.98
N LEU A 83 20.01 -11.71 -23.86
CA LEU A 83 21.43 -11.96 -23.64
C LEU A 83 22.03 -12.97 -24.64
N ARG A 84 21.22 -13.90 -25.16
CA ARG A 84 21.62 -14.85 -26.21
C ARG A 84 21.45 -14.32 -27.64
N GLY A 85 21.09 -13.04 -27.82
CA GLY A 85 20.87 -12.43 -29.13
C GLY A 85 19.59 -12.89 -29.86
N LEU A 86 18.72 -13.65 -29.19
CA LEU A 86 17.46 -14.12 -29.77
C LEU A 86 16.42 -12.99 -29.76
N ARG A 87 16.01 -12.53 -30.93
CA ARG A 87 15.01 -11.46 -31.08
C ARG A 87 13.60 -12.03 -31.11
N ASP A 88 12.88 -11.89 -29.99
CA ASP A 88 11.47 -12.25 -29.88
C ASP A 88 10.67 -11.10 -29.27
N ASN A 89 9.77 -10.52 -30.07
CA ASN A 89 8.93 -9.39 -29.66
C ASN A 89 7.91 -9.77 -28.58
N SER A 90 7.50 -11.04 -28.49
CA SER A 90 6.55 -11.50 -27.46
C SER A 90 7.21 -11.55 -26.08
N SER A 91 8.42 -12.11 -26.01
CA SER A 91 9.22 -12.19 -24.78
C SER A 91 9.61 -10.79 -24.24
N ARG A 92 9.78 -9.79 -25.11
CA ARG A 92 10.05 -8.39 -24.71
C ARG A 92 8.86 -7.68 -24.07
N LYS A 93 7.62 -8.01 -24.49
CA LYS A 93 6.42 -7.43 -23.87
C LYS A 93 6.22 -7.97 -22.46
N ALA A 94 6.45 -9.27 -22.25
CA ALA A 94 6.31 -9.89 -20.94
C ALA A 94 7.36 -9.41 -19.92
N SER A 95 8.62 -9.20 -20.35
CA SER A 95 9.67 -8.65 -19.48
C SER A 95 9.47 -7.17 -19.12
N ARG A 96 8.77 -6.41 -19.96
CA ARG A 96 8.56 -4.97 -19.77
C ARG A 96 7.88 -4.66 -18.44
N LEU A 97 6.77 -5.33 -18.12
CA LEU A 97 6.01 -5.02 -16.90
C LEU A 97 6.84 -5.29 -15.64
N GLY A 98 7.66 -6.34 -15.63
CA GLY A 98 8.62 -6.60 -14.55
C GLY A 98 9.64 -5.47 -14.38
N TRP A 99 10.22 -4.99 -15.48
CA TRP A 99 11.08 -3.80 -15.44
C TRP A 99 10.35 -2.55 -14.96
N MET A 100 9.09 -2.35 -15.34
CA MET A 100 8.30 -1.19 -14.91
C MET A 100 8.01 -1.21 -13.41
N ILE A 101 7.75 -2.39 -12.84
CA ILE A 101 7.59 -2.56 -11.38
C ILE A 101 8.90 -2.23 -10.65
N ILE A 102 10.04 -2.73 -11.16
CA ILE A 102 11.36 -2.41 -10.59
C ILE A 102 11.61 -0.90 -10.65
N LEU A 103 11.49 -0.29 -11.84
CA LEU A 103 11.73 1.14 -12.04
C LEU A 103 10.79 2.02 -11.20
N GLY A 104 9.51 1.64 -11.08
CA GLY A 104 8.56 2.35 -10.23
C GLY A 104 8.88 2.24 -8.74
N THR A 105 9.55 1.17 -8.29
CA THR A 105 9.92 0.99 -6.87
C THR A 105 11.16 1.80 -6.48
N ILE A 106 12.04 2.11 -7.44
CA ILE A 106 13.30 2.82 -7.19
C ILE A 106 13.10 4.14 -6.42
N PRO A 107 12.18 5.06 -6.81
CA PRO A 107 11.99 6.32 -6.11
C PRO A 107 11.67 6.17 -4.62
N ILE A 108 10.72 5.30 -4.25
CA ILE A 108 10.38 5.08 -2.84
C ILE A 108 11.52 4.40 -2.07
N GLY A 109 12.27 3.50 -2.70
CA GLY A 109 13.44 2.87 -2.08
C GLY A 109 14.53 3.89 -1.73
N ILE A 110 14.88 4.77 -2.67
CA ILE A 110 15.88 5.83 -2.47
C ILE A 110 15.43 6.78 -1.37
N ILE A 111 14.22 7.35 -1.50
CA ILE A 111 13.73 8.34 -0.53
C ILE A 111 13.48 7.71 0.84
N GLY A 112 12.98 6.48 0.90
CA GLY A 112 12.76 5.75 2.16
C GLY A 112 14.06 5.57 2.96
N ILE A 113 15.17 5.25 2.29
CA ILE A 113 16.48 5.15 2.95
C ILE A 113 16.96 6.53 3.42
N LEU A 114 16.90 7.55 2.56
CA LEU A 114 17.37 8.91 2.88
C LEU A 114 16.54 9.57 3.99
N ALA A 115 15.25 9.30 4.04
CA ALA A 115 14.30 9.89 4.99
C ALA A 115 14.01 9.01 6.21
N LYS A 116 14.72 7.87 6.38
CA LYS A 116 14.44 6.88 7.45
C LYS A 116 14.25 7.52 8.84
N LYS A 117 15.18 8.38 9.26
CA LYS A 117 15.12 9.06 10.57
C LYS A 117 13.90 9.99 10.73
N ILE A 118 13.43 10.58 9.64
CA ILE A 118 12.25 11.46 9.65
C ILE A 118 10.98 10.61 9.76
N ILE A 119 10.94 9.49 9.04
CA ILE A 119 9.80 8.57 8.99
C ILE A 119 9.59 7.87 10.34
N GLU A 120 10.66 7.48 11.03
CA GLU A 120 10.60 6.84 12.35
C GLU A 120 10.38 7.84 13.50
N GLY A 121 10.51 9.13 13.24
CA GLY A 121 10.39 10.19 14.25
C GLY A 121 8.96 10.47 14.71
N ASN A 122 8.81 11.28 15.76
CA ASN A 122 7.49 11.60 16.34
C ASN A 122 6.53 12.32 15.38
N LEU A 123 7.05 12.96 14.32
CA LEU A 123 6.23 13.67 13.34
C LEU A 123 5.22 12.74 12.66
N THR A 124 5.60 11.49 12.38
CA THR A 124 4.73 10.51 11.69
C THR A 124 3.61 9.97 12.56
N LYS A 125 3.66 10.21 13.88
CA LYS A 125 2.62 9.82 14.84
C LYS A 125 1.65 10.97 15.16
N ASN A 126 1.87 12.15 14.57
CA ASN A 126 1.02 13.30 14.80
C ASN A 126 -0.34 13.14 14.07
N LEU A 127 -1.42 13.07 14.84
CA LEU A 127 -2.78 12.91 14.30
C LEU A 127 -3.21 14.08 13.39
N TYR A 128 -2.76 15.30 13.64
CA TYR A 128 -3.02 16.44 12.75
C TYR A 128 -2.36 16.24 11.39
N LEU A 129 -1.10 15.78 11.36
CA LEU A 129 -0.40 15.47 10.11
C LEU A 129 -1.17 14.41 9.31
N ILE A 130 -1.58 13.33 9.99
CA ILE A 130 -2.31 12.22 9.37
C ILE A 130 -3.65 12.70 8.80
N GLY A 131 -4.43 13.42 9.59
CA GLY A 131 -5.74 13.93 9.15
C GLY A 131 -5.63 14.93 8.00
N ILE A 132 -4.69 15.87 8.07
CA ILE A 132 -4.41 16.83 6.98
C ILE A 132 -3.94 16.09 5.73
N SER A 133 -3.03 15.13 5.88
CA SER A 133 -2.52 14.30 4.78
C SER A 133 -3.65 13.52 4.10
N MET A 134 -4.58 12.95 4.88
CA MET A 134 -5.76 12.27 4.35
C MET A 134 -6.61 13.20 3.48
N ILE A 135 -6.86 14.44 3.92
CA ILE A 135 -7.63 15.44 3.18
C ILE A 135 -6.90 15.86 1.91
N VAL A 136 -5.63 16.23 2.00
CA VAL A 136 -4.81 16.69 0.87
C VAL A 136 -4.78 15.63 -0.24
N TRP A 137 -4.53 14.38 0.11
CA TRP A 137 -4.48 13.30 -0.86
C TRP A 137 -5.85 12.87 -1.39
N ALA A 138 -6.94 13.09 -0.64
CA ALA A 138 -8.28 12.96 -1.18
C ALA A 138 -8.54 14.02 -2.28
N VAL A 139 -8.10 15.26 -2.07
CA VAL A 139 -8.18 16.33 -3.08
C VAL A 139 -7.31 16.02 -4.29
N ILE A 140 -6.09 15.54 -4.11
CA ILE A 140 -5.22 15.15 -5.22
C ILE A 140 -5.83 14.00 -6.03
N LEU A 141 -6.37 12.98 -5.36
CA LEU A 141 -7.06 11.87 -6.03
C LEU A 141 -8.32 12.36 -6.78
N PHE A 142 -9.06 13.32 -6.22
CA PHE A 142 -10.16 13.98 -6.92
C PHE A 142 -9.71 14.69 -8.19
N ILE A 143 -8.63 15.46 -8.13
CA ILE A 143 -8.07 16.13 -9.31
C ILE A 143 -7.65 15.09 -10.36
N ALA A 144 -6.97 14.03 -9.96
CA ALA A 144 -6.56 12.93 -10.84
C ALA A 144 -7.77 12.26 -11.53
N GLU A 145 -8.85 12.05 -10.78
CA GLU A 145 -10.11 11.52 -11.27
C GLU A 145 -10.79 12.47 -12.28
N GLN A 146 -10.64 13.79 -12.15
CA GLN A 146 -11.22 14.73 -13.13
C GLN A 146 -10.41 14.79 -14.43
N VAL A 147 -9.08 14.92 -14.32
CA VAL A 147 -8.23 15.25 -15.47
C VAL A 147 -7.68 14.02 -16.20
N GLY A 148 -7.68 12.85 -15.57
CA GLY A 148 -7.17 11.62 -16.16
C GLY A 148 -7.93 11.22 -17.43
N ASN A 149 -7.21 11.06 -18.53
CA ASN A 149 -7.83 10.67 -19.81
C ASN A 149 -8.35 9.21 -19.82
N ARG A 150 -7.81 8.35 -18.95
CA ARG A 150 -8.25 6.97 -18.68
C ARG A 150 -8.33 6.05 -19.92
N ARG A 151 -7.43 6.24 -20.89
CA ARG A 151 -7.44 5.49 -22.17
C ARG A 151 -6.44 4.34 -22.22
N ARG A 152 -5.54 4.20 -21.23
CA ARG A 152 -4.42 3.27 -21.28
C ARG A 152 -4.65 2.08 -20.36
N GLU A 153 -4.50 0.89 -20.91
CA GLU A 153 -4.51 -0.36 -20.12
C GLU A 153 -3.12 -0.72 -19.59
N LEU A 154 -3.06 -1.71 -18.69
CA LEU A 154 -1.86 -2.15 -17.98
C LEU A 154 -0.68 -2.46 -18.93
N GLU A 155 -0.94 -3.02 -20.10
CA GLU A 155 0.08 -3.36 -21.11
C GLU A 155 0.80 -2.14 -21.69
N HIS A 156 0.18 -0.95 -21.59
CA HIS A 156 0.73 0.29 -22.13
C HIS A 156 1.71 0.98 -21.17
N VAL A 157 1.85 0.50 -19.93
CA VAL A 157 2.75 1.11 -18.94
C VAL A 157 4.19 1.07 -19.45
N GLY A 158 4.75 2.23 -19.74
CA GLY A 158 6.14 2.42 -20.13
C GLY A 158 6.94 3.06 -19.01
N THR A 159 8.20 3.36 -19.32
CA THR A 159 9.15 3.92 -18.34
C THR A 159 8.64 5.23 -17.76
N ARG A 160 8.02 6.08 -18.58
CA ARG A 160 7.46 7.35 -18.13
C ARG A 160 6.35 7.14 -17.11
N GLU A 161 5.39 6.27 -17.40
CA GLU A 161 4.26 5.99 -16.52
C GLU A 161 4.76 5.34 -15.22
N ALA A 162 5.67 4.38 -15.31
CA ALA A 162 6.27 3.72 -14.15
C ALA A 162 6.99 4.70 -13.21
N LEU A 163 7.78 5.62 -13.76
CA LEU A 163 8.48 6.64 -12.96
C LEU A 163 7.51 7.65 -12.35
N ILE A 164 6.48 8.11 -13.09
CA ILE A 164 5.45 8.99 -12.52
C ILE A 164 4.76 8.32 -11.33
N ILE A 165 4.32 7.08 -11.51
CA ILE A 165 3.61 6.34 -10.46
C ILE A 165 4.54 6.07 -9.27
N GLY A 166 5.80 5.70 -9.53
CA GLY A 166 6.83 5.51 -8.51
C GLY A 166 7.15 6.78 -7.71
N SER A 167 7.23 7.93 -8.38
CA SER A 167 7.39 9.23 -7.71
C SER A 167 6.19 9.56 -6.82
N PHE A 168 4.96 9.22 -7.25
CA PHE A 168 3.78 9.36 -6.40
C PHE A 168 3.80 8.39 -5.21
N GLN A 169 4.39 7.21 -5.36
CA GLN A 169 4.53 6.25 -4.27
C GLN A 169 5.40 6.79 -3.13
N VAL A 170 6.38 7.67 -3.40
CA VAL A 170 7.21 8.30 -2.37
C VAL A 170 6.36 8.98 -1.28
N PHE A 171 5.24 9.59 -1.66
CA PHE A 171 4.36 10.24 -0.69
C PHE A 171 3.64 9.27 0.24
N ALA A 172 3.62 7.96 -0.07
CA ALA A 172 3.15 6.94 0.84
C ALA A 172 3.96 6.86 2.15
N LEU A 173 5.20 7.39 2.15
CA LEU A 173 6.04 7.50 3.34
C LEU A 173 5.48 8.53 4.34
N ILE A 174 4.59 9.44 3.90
CA ILE A 174 3.88 10.36 4.78
C ILE A 174 2.62 9.64 5.31
N PRO A 175 2.47 9.44 6.62
CA PRO A 175 1.28 8.84 7.22
C PRO A 175 0.00 9.57 6.83
N GLY A 176 -1.10 8.82 6.68
CA GLY A 176 -2.37 9.39 6.17
C GLY A 176 -2.45 9.51 4.64
N SER A 177 -1.35 9.34 3.89
CA SER A 177 -1.35 9.53 2.43
C SER A 177 -1.95 8.36 1.65
N SER A 178 -2.10 7.17 2.25
CA SER A 178 -2.49 5.92 1.58
C SER A 178 -1.62 5.59 0.38
N ARG A 179 -0.79 4.55 0.50
CA ARG A 179 0.03 4.08 -0.61
C ARG A 179 -0.76 3.86 -1.88
N SER A 180 -1.85 3.07 -1.81
CA SER A 180 -2.75 2.83 -2.94
C SER A 180 -3.38 4.12 -3.46
N GLY A 181 -3.78 5.05 -2.60
CA GLY A 181 -4.30 6.35 -3.00
C GLY A 181 -3.31 7.19 -3.80
N THR A 182 -2.05 7.29 -3.37
CA THR A 182 -1.05 8.09 -4.08
C THR A 182 -0.66 7.46 -5.41
N THR A 183 -0.43 6.15 -5.47
CA THR A 183 -0.06 5.45 -6.71
C THR A 183 -1.22 5.38 -7.70
N ILE A 184 -2.47 5.19 -7.25
CA ILE A 184 -3.65 5.26 -8.13
C ILE A 184 -3.81 6.68 -8.69
N ALA A 185 -3.64 7.73 -7.86
CA ALA A 185 -3.67 9.10 -8.36
C ALA A 185 -2.59 9.35 -9.44
N GLY A 186 -1.35 8.93 -9.17
CA GLY A 186 -0.25 9.02 -10.14
C GLY A 186 -0.54 8.27 -11.44
N ALA A 187 -1.14 7.09 -11.34
CA ALA A 187 -1.53 6.28 -12.51
C ALA A 187 -2.66 6.93 -13.33
N LEU A 188 -3.66 7.53 -12.67
CA LEU A 188 -4.72 8.28 -13.34
C LEU A 188 -4.17 9.52 -14.05
N PHE A 189 -3.25 10.27 -13.41
CA PHE A 189 -2.53 11.37 -14.07
C PHE A 189 -1.70 10.89 -15.28
N ALA A 190 -1.12 9.69 -15.19
CA ALA A 190 -0.41 9.05 -16.30
C ALA A 190 -1.33 8.51 -17.42
N GLY A 191 -2.65 8.62 -17.25
CA GLY A 191 -3.67 8.28 -18.24
C GLY A 191 -4.15 6.83 -18.21
N LEU A 192 -3.84 6.07 -17.16
CA LEU A 192 -4.30 4.69 -17.02
C LEU A 192 -5.81 4.64 -16.74
N SER A 193 -6.46 3.56 -17.19
CA SER A 193 -7.80 3.18 -16.74
C SER A 193 -7.79 2.93 -15.22
N ARG A 194 -8.94 3.05 -14.55
CA ARG A 194 -9.03 2.87 -13.08
C ARG A 194 -8.63 1.46 -12.66
N GLU A 195 -9.04 0.45 -13.43
CA GLU A 195 -8.62 -0.93 -13.21
C GLU A 195 -7.10 -1.07 -13.39
N ALA A 196 -6.54 -0.58 -14.51
CA ALA A 196 -5.10 -0.66 -14.74
C ALA A 196 -4.29 0.07 -13.67
N ALA A 197 -4.77 1.23 -13.21
CA ALA A 197 -4.17 2.01 -12.13
C ALA A 197 -4.13 1.20 -10.82
N ALA A 198 -5.23 0.57 -10.44
CA ALA A 198 -5.30 -0.27 -9.24
C ALA A 198 -4.40 -1.51 -9.36
N ARG A 199 -4.45 -2.23 -10.49
CA ARG A 199 -3.61 -3.42 -10.72
C ARG A 199 -2.12 -3.08 -10.67
N PHE A 200 -1.69 -2.03 -11.38
CA PHE A 200 -0.29 -1.61 -11.36
C PHE A 200 0.15 -1.16 -9.97
N SER A 201 -0.69 -0.38 -9.26
CA SER A 201 -0.45 0.03 -7.88
C SER A 201 -0.24 -1.17 -6.94
N PHE A 202 -1.06 -2.22 -7.08
CA PHE A 202 -0.97 -3.41 -6.23
C PHE A 202 0.28 -4.24 -6.53
N LEU A 203 0.61 -4.46 -7.80
CA LEU A 203 1.86 -5.13 -8.18
C LEU A 203 3.10 -4.34 -7.72
N LEU A 204 3.06 -3.01 -7.87
CA LEU A 204 4.12 -2.11 -7.43
C LEU A 204 4.29 -2.09 -5.91
N SER A 205 3.24 -2.41 -5.15
CA SER A 205 3.32 -2.50 -3.69
C SER A 205 4.14 -3.69 -3.20
N ILE A 206 4.22 -4.79 -3.98
CA ILE A 206 4.83 -6.05 -3.54
C ILE A 206 6.28 -5.87 -3.09
N PRO A 207 7.20 -5.30 -3.89
CA PRO A 207 8.60 -5.15 -3.47
C PRO A 207 8.75 -4.21 -2.26
N ALA A 208 7.95 -3.14 -2.22
CA ALA A 208 8.01 -2.15 -1.15
C ALA A 208 7.52 -2.70 0.20
N ILE A 209 6.37 -3.40 0.23
CA ILE A 209 5.83 -4.02 1.45
C ILE A 209 6.71 -5.18 1.91
N ALA A 210 7.20 -6.00 0.98
CA ALA A 210 8.07 -7.11 1.32
C ALA A 210 9.34 -6.61 2.01
N ALA A 211 9.97 -5.57 1.48
CA ALA A 211 11.17 -4.99 2.07
C ALA A 211 10.93 -4.46 3.50
N SER A 212 9.89 -3.65 3.72
CA SER A 212 9.59 -3.11 5.05
C SER A 212 9.13 -4.19 6.03
N GLY A 213 8.23 -5.08 5.60
CA GLY A 213 7.67 -6.12 6.48
C GLY A 213 8.71 -7.17 6.90
N ILE A 214 9.66 -7.55 6.04
CA ILE A 214 10.74 -8.47 6.41
C ILE A 214 11.70 -7.82 7.41
N LEU A 215 12.00 -6.54 7.25
CA LEU A 215 12.84 -5.79 8.19
C LEU A 215 12.21 -5.77 9.58
N GLU A 216 10.93 -5.42 9.65
CA GLU A 216 10.17 -5.28 10.90
C GLU A 216 9.83 -6.64 11.54
N LEU A 217 9.77 -7.72 10.76
CA LEU A 217 9.60 -9.08 11.30
C LEU A 217 10.73 -9.47 12.24
N LYS A 218 11.97 -9.06 11.93
CA LYS A 218 13.12 -9.30 12.81
C LYS A 218 12.97 -8.57 14.14
N GLU A 219 12.47 -7.33 14.11
CA GLU A 219 12.23 -6.53 15.31
C GLU A 219 11.08 -7.09 16.14
N ALA A 220 9.99 -7.52 15.49
CA ALA A 220 8.88 -8.18 16.15
C ALA A 220 9.31 -9.45 16.92
N LEU A 221 10.15 -10.29 16.30
CA LEU A 221 10.69 -11.50 16.94
C LEU A 221 11.58 -11.20 18.16
N ALA A 222 12.20 -10.02 18.21
CA ALA A 222 13.05 -9.60 19.32
C ALA A 222 12.25 -8.92 20.45
N LEU A 223 11.20 -8.15 20.11
CA LEU A 223 10.49 -7.27 21.04
C LEU A 223 9.20 -7.87 21.61
N LEU A 224 8.61 -8.88 20.96
CA LEU A 224 7.31 -9.43 21.33
C LEU A 224 7.44 -10.74 22.12
N ASN A 225 6.63 -10.88 23.17
CA ASN A 225 6.50 -12.13 23.92
C ASN A 225 5.62 -13.16 23.18
N GLY A 226 5.61 -14.41 23.66
CA GLY A 226 4.88 -15.52 23.01
C GLY A 226 3.39 -15.26 22.77
N THR A 227 2.69 -14.66 23.74
CA THR A 227 1.27 -14.29 23.58
C THR A 227 1.07 -13.21 22.51
N SER A 228 1.96 -12.20 22.46
CA SER A 228 1.89 -11.14 21.46
C SER A 228 2.21 -11.67 20.06
N MET A 229 3.13 -12.63 19.95
CA MET A 229 3.43 -13.32 18.69
C MET A 229 2.25 -14.16 18.18
N PHE A 230 1.52 -14.85 19.07
CA PHE A 230 0.30 -15.56 18.69
C PHE A 230 -0.77 -14.59 18.18
N ASN A 231 -1.00 -13.49 18.90
CA ASN A 231 -1.95 -12.46 18.48
C ASN A 231 -1.55 -11.82 17.14
N LEU A 232 -0.25 -11.60 16.93
CA LEU A 232 0.29 -11.09 15.67
C LEU A 232 0.02 -12.06 14.52
N ALA A 233 0.29 -13.35 14.70
CA ALA A 233 0.00 -14.36 13.69
C ALA A 233 -1.49 -14.38 13.30
N VAL A 234 -2.39 -14.26 14.28
CA VAL A 234 -3.84 -14.16 14.04
C VAL A 234 -4.18 -12.87 13.27
N ALA A 235 -3.68 -11.72 13.69
CA ALA A 235 -3.93 -10.45 13.00
C ALA A 235 -3.42 -10.49 11.54
N THR A 236 -2.23 -11.04 11.32
CA THR A 236 -1.65 -11.25 10.00
C THR A 236 -2.54 -12.14 9.14
N LEU A 237 -3.01 -13.29 9.66
CA LEU A 237 -3.92 -14.18 8.93
C LEU A 237 -5.23 -13.48 8.55
N ILE A 238 -5.86 -12.80 9.52
CA ILE A 238 -7.11 -12.06 9.30
C ILE A 238 -6.92 -10.95 8.27
N SER A 239 -5.84 -10.18 8.36
CA SER A 239 -5.53 -9.13 7.39
C SER A 239 -5.31 -9.68 5.98
N GLY A 240 -4.77 -10.89 5.85
CA GLY A 240 -4.62 -11.56 4.56
C GLY A 240 -5.97 -11.97 3.96
N ILE A 241 -6.85 -12.59 4.74
CA ILE A 241 -8.19 -12.98 4.29
C ILE A 241 -8.99 -11.73 3.87
N VAL A 242 -9.06 -10.74 4.75
CA VAL A 242 -9.81 -9.51 4.50
C VAL A 242 -9.17 -8.67 3.39
N GLY A 243 -7.84 -8.66 3.31
CA GLY A 243 -7.08 -8.02 2.24
C GLY A 243 -7.41 -8.62 0.87
N TYR A 244 -7.49 -9.94 0.76
CA TYR A 244 -7.86 -10.61 -0.49
C TYR A 244 -9.26 -10.19 -0.96
N LEU A 245 -10.23 -10.20 -0.03
CA LEU A 245 -11.59 -9.77 -0.31
C LEU A 245 -11.64 -8.29 -0.73
N SER A 246 -10.81 -7.45 -0.11
CA SER A 246 -10.73 -6.01 -0.40
C SER A 246 -10.13 -5.73 -1.78
N ILE A 247 -9.10 -6.48 -2.20
CA ILE A 247 -8.57 -6.42 -3.57
C ILE A 247 -9.65 -6.84 -4.57
N ALA A 248 -10.29 -7.99 -4.34
CA ALA A 248 -11.33 -8.52 -5.23
C ALA A 248 -12.49 -7.53 -5.39
N PHE A 249 -12.93 -6.95 -4.27
CA PHE A 249 -13.93 -5.90 -4.26
C PHE A 249 -13.48 -4.67 -5.05
N LEU A 250 -12.29 -4.12 -4.76
CA LEU A 250 -11.86 -2.85 -5.34
C LEU A 250 -11.66 -2.97 -6.85
N ILE A 251 -11.03 -4.05 -7.33
CA ILE A 251 -10.85 -4.28 -8.77
C ILE A 251 -12.21 -4.36 -9.47
N ASN A 252 -13.15 -5.12 -8.93
CA ASN A 252 -14.48 -5.25 -9.52
C ASN A 252 -15.28 -3.94 -9.46
N TYR A 253 -15.14 -3.16 -8.40
CA TYR A 253 -15.79 -1.86 -8.24
C TYR A 253 -15.25 -0.85 -9.26
N LEU A 254 -13.92 -0.72 -9.39
CA LEU A 254 -13.28 0.27 -10.27
C LEU A 254 -13.45 -0.02 -11.77
N ARG A 255 -13.89 -1.23 -12.13
CA ARG A 255 -14.34 -1.53 -13.50
C ARG A 255 -15.58 -0.76 -13.90
N ARG A 256 -16.46 -0.44 -12.95
CA ARG A 256 -17.79 0.14 -13.20
C ARG A 256 -18.01 1.51 -12.55
N HIS A 257 -17.16 1.87 -11.59
CA HIS A 257 -17.35 3.05 -10.75
C HIS A 257 -16.09 3.93 -10.68
N THR A 258 -16.27 5.17 -10.23
CA THR A 258 -15.21 6.15 -10.02
C THR A 258 -14.64 6.06 -8.60
N THR A 259 -13.55 6.78 -8.33
CA THR A 259 -12.94 6.85 -7.00
C THR A 259 -13.68 7.80 -6.03
N TYR A 260 -14.76 8.48 -6.44
CA TYR A 260 -15.45 9.50 -5.63
C TYR A 260 -15.92 8.99 -4.27
N LEU A 261 -16.38 7.74 -4.19
CA LEU A 261 -16.79 7.13 -2.92
C LEU A 261 -15.65 7.17 -1.89
N PHE A 262 -14.44 6.78 -2.31
CA PHE A 262 -13.27 6.73 -1.45
C PHE A 262 -12.73 8.12 -1.14
N ILE A 263 -12.78 9.05 -2.10
CA ILE A 263 -12.44 10.46 -1.89
C ILE A 263 -13.31 11.06 -0.79
N PHE A 264 -14.63 10.92 -0.90
CA PHE A 264 -15.57 11.48 0.07
C PHE A 264 -15.37 10.87 1.46
N TYR A 265 -15.29 9.54 1.54
CA TYR A 265 -14.99 8.84 2.79
C TYR A 265 -13.71 9.37 3.44
N ARG A 266 -12.66 9.55 2.64
CA ARG A 266 -11.35 9.97 3.11
C ARG A 266 -11.32 11.43 3.60
N LEU A 267 -12.07 12.32 2.95
CA LEU A 267 -12.28 13.69 3.45
C LEU A 267 -12.94 13.66 4.83
N LEU A 268 -14.02 12.89 4.99
CA LEU A 268 -14.72 12.75 6.26
C LEU A 268 -13.83 12.14 7.34
N ALA A 269 -13.12 11.05 7.03
CA ALA A 269 -12.22 10.39 7.96
C ALA A 269 -11.05 11.31 8.38
N GLY A 270 -10.47 12.07 7.45
CA GLY A 270 -9.43 13.05 7.76
C GLY A 270 -9.92 14.16 8.70
N VAL A 271 -11.12 14.71 8.45
CA VAL A 271 -11.76 15.67 9.37
C VAL A 271 -12.02 15.05 10.73
N ALA A 272 -12.56 13.82 10.77
CA ALA A 272 -12.83 13.11 12.02
C ALA A 272 -11.55 12.91 12.86
N ILE A 273 -10.42 12.57 12.21
CA ILE A 273 -9.12 12.44 12.88
C ILE A 273 -8.64 13.78 13.47
N ILE A 274 -8.80 14.88 12.74
CA ILE A 274 -8.42 16.22 13.24
C ILE A 274 -9.28 16.60 14.44
N VAL A 275 -10.59 16.36 14.38
CA VAL A 275 -11.50 16.61 15.52
C VAL A 275 -11.14 15.73 16.71
N PHE A 276 -10.82 14.46 16.47
CA PHE A 276 -10.37 13.53 17.52
C PHE A 276 -9.07 14.02 18.17
N ALA A 277 -8.09 14.45 17.38
CA ALA A 277 -6.84 15.03 17.85
C ALA A 277 -7.06 16.30 18.70
N TYR A 278 -7.97 17.18 18.26
CA TYR A 278 -8.30 18.41 18.97
C TYR A 278 -8.92 18.16 20.35
N LYS A 279 -9.74 17.12 20.47
CA LYS A 279 -10.42 16.77 21.74
C LYS A 279 -9.51 16.12 22.78
N ASN A 280 -8.23 15.88 22.48
CA ASN A 280 -7.26 15.22 23.37
C ASN A 280 -7.75 13.87 23.94
N ILE A 281 -8.54 13.13 23.16
CA ILE A 281 -8.88 11.72 23.44
C ILE A 281 -7.77 10.84 22.85
#